data_AF-A0A7Z3CG27-F1
#
_entry.id   AF-A0A7Z3CG27-F1
#
_cell.length_a   1.000
_cell.length_b   1.000
_cell.length_c   1.000
_cell.angle_alpha   90.00
_cell.angle_beta   90.00
_cell.angle_gamma   90.00
#
_symmetry.space_group_name_H-M   'P 1'
#
loop_
_entity.id
_entity.type
_entity.pdbx_description
1 polymer ?
#
loop_
_entity_poly.entity_id
_entity_poly.type
_entity_poly.pdbx_seq_one_letter_code
_entity_poly.pdbx_strand_id
1 'polypeptide(L)' 'MLKIVPDPPHTHQSLEDTLIQATDYALCASTVVHQAMLLHPKSSASILMMASMHELETLRALLEQALIQVQMPSEPRTLH' A
#
# COMPACT_ATOMS: atom_id res chain seq x y z
N MET A 1 -18.12 14.91 37.97
CA MET A 1 -16.96 14.06 37.64
C MET A 1 -17.14 13.55 36.22
N LEU A 2 -16.29 13.96 35.29
CA LEU A 2 -16.30 13.42 33.92
C LEU A 2 -15.51 12.11 33.95
N LYS A 3 -16.21 10.98 33.78
CA LYS A 3 -15.54 9.68 33.61
C LYS A 3 -14.78 9.78 32.28
N ILE A 4 -13.46 9.65 32.31
CA ILE A 4 -12.68 9.50 31.08
C ILE A 4 -13.11 8.15 30.50
N VAL A 5 -13.98 8.20 29.49
CA VAL A 5 -14.36 7.03 28.71
C VAL A 5 -13.23 6.88 27.68
N PRO A 6 -12.54 5.72 27.63
CA PRO A 6 -11.58 5.48 26.56
C PRO A 6 -12.32 5.56 25.23
N ASP A 7 -11.72 6.24 24.25
CA ASP A 7 -12.30 6.33 22.92
C ASP A 7 -12.62 4.92 22.39
N PRO A 8 -13.78 4.75 21.73
CA PRO A 8 -14.14 3.47 21.16
C PRO A 8 -13.05 3.01 20.19
N PRO A 9 -12.72 1.71 20.15
CA PRO A 9 -11.69 1.21 19.24
C PRO A 9 -12.05 1.65 17.82
N HIS A 10 -11.11 2.31 17.14
CA HIS A 10 -11.29 2.77 15.76
C HIS A 10 -11.61 1.55 14.89
N THR A 11 -12.90 1.28 14.70
CA THR A 11 -13.40 0.04 14.06
C THR A 11 -13.40 0.18 12.54
N HIS A 12 -13.19 1.40 12.04
CA HIS A 12 -13.01 1.69 10.63
C HIS A 12 -11.51 1.88 10.39
N GLN A 13 -10.89 0.95 9.65
CA GLN A 13 -9.57 1.21 9.08
C GLN A 13 -9.68 2.48 8.23
N SER A 14 -8.81 3.45 8.50
CA SER A 14 -8.74 4.64 7.65
C SER A 14 -8.39 4.19 6.23
N LEU A 15 -8.82 4.98 5.23
CA LEU A 15 -8.29 4.81 3.87
C LEU A 15 -6.77 4.89 3.88
N GLU A 16 -6.20 5.77 4.72
CA GLU A 16 -4.75 5.88 4.94
C GLU A 16 -4.14 4.55 5.43
N ASP A 17 -4.69 3.96 6.50
CA ASP A 17 -4.23 2.67 7.03
C ASP A 17 -4.32 1.55 5.99
N THR A 18 -5.39 1.58 5.18
CA THR A 18 -5.61 0.61 4.11
C THR A 18 -4.57 0.74 3.00
N LEU A 19 -4.23 1.98 2.61
CA LEU A 19 -3.19 2.25 1.60
C LEU A 19 -1.79 1.89 2.10
N ILE A 20 -1.49 2.16 3.37
CA ILE A 20 -0.25 1.71 4.03
C ILE A 20 -0.16 0.18 3.97
N GLN A 21 -1.21 -0.50 4.42
CA GLN A 21 -1.26 -1.97 4.41
C GLN A 21 -1.15 -2.55 2.98
N ALA A 22 -1.82 -1.94 2.00
CA ALA A 22 -1.71 -2.36 0.60
C ALA A 22 -0.28 -2.20 0.05
N THR A 23 0.43 -1.14 0.46
CA THR A 23 1.82 -0.90 0.08
C THR A 23 2.74 -1.99 0.64
N ASP A 24 2.54 -2.38 1.90
CA ASP A 24 3.28 -3.48 2.53
C ASP A 24 3.03 -4.82 1.82
N TYR A 25 1.79 -5.11 1.43
CA TYR A 25 1.46 -6.30 0.65
C TYR A 25 2.11 -6.28 -0.73
N ALA A 26 2.13 -5.13 -1.42
CA ALA A 26 2.81 -4.99 -2.71
C ALA A 26 4.32 -5.26 -2.58
N LEU A 27 4.97 -4.73 -1.52
CA LEU A 27 6.38 -4.99 -1.24
C LEU A 27 6.65 -6.47 -0.94
N CYS A 28 5.79 -7.10 -0.15
CA CYS A 28 5.88 -8.53 0.14
C CYS A 28 5.77 -9.36 -1.14
N ALA A 29 4.79 -9.06 -2.00
CA ALA A 29 4.59 -9.72 -3.28
C ALA A 29 5.83 -9.55 -4.19
N SER A 30 6.40 -8.35 -4.30
CA SER A 30 7.61 -8.12 -5.10
C SER A 30 8.78 -8.95 -4.59
N THR A 31 8.94 -9.07 -3.28
CA THR A 31 10.00 -9.87 -2.66
C THR A 31 9.83 -11.35 -2.97
N VAL A 32 8.60 -11.87 -2.89
CA VAL A 32 8.30 -13.27 -3.24
C VAL A 32 8.57 -13.56 -4.71
N VAL A 33 8.13 -12.67 -5.62
CA VAL A 33 8.37 -12.79 -7.05
C VAL A 33 9.87 -12.76 -7.36
N HIS A 34 10.60 -11.81 -6.77
CA HIS A 34 12.04 -11.71 -6.92
C HIS A 34 12.76 -13.00 -6.46
N GLN A 35 12.39 -13.51 -5.28
CA GLN A 35 12.96 -14.76 -4.77
C GLN A 35 12.64 -15.96 -5.67
N ALA A 36 11.41 -16.04 -6.18
CA ALA A 36 11.00 -17.12 -7.08
C ALA A 36 11.77 -17.10 -8.41
N MET A 37 12.08 -15.91 -8.93
CA MET A 37 12.96 -15.76 -10.11
C MET A 37 14.38 -16.24 -9.82
N LEU A 38 14.93 -15.94 -8.64
CA LEU A 38 16.28 -16.40 -8.26
C LEU A 38 16.37 -17.93 -8.15
N LEU A 39 15.28 -18.59 -7.75
CA LEU A 39 15.22 -20.06 -7.67
C LEU A 39 15.18 -20.73 -9.06
N HIS A 40 14.53 -20.11 -10.05
CA HIS A 40 14.38 -20.70 -11.40
C HIS A 40 14.67 -19.71 -12.55
N PRO A 41 15.89 -19.15 -12.64
CA PRO A 41 16.22 -17.93 -13.41
C PRO A 41 16.16 -18.05 -14.94
N LYS A 42 15.84 -19.22 -15.49
CA LYS A 42 15.74 -19.46 -16.94
C LYS A 42 14.48 -20.22 -17.35
N SER A 43 13.48 -20.27 -16.48
CA SER A 43 12.18 -20.87 -16.79
C SER A 43 11.28 -19.89 -17.54
N SER A 44 10.34 -20.39 -18.34
CA SER A 44 9.25 -19.58 -18.91
C SER A 44 8.45 -18.85 -17.83
N ALA A 45 8.31 -19.47 -16.65
CA ALA A 45 7.71 -18.84 -15.46
C ALA A 45 8.51 -17.61 -14.98
N SER A 46 9.85 -17.66 -15.00
CA SER A 46 10.68 -16.52 -14.60
C SER A 46 10.52 -15.31 -15.51
N ILE A 47 10.21 -15.51 -16.80
CA ILE A 47 9.92 -14.40 -17.72
C ILE A 47 8.59 -13.72 -17.34
N LEU A 48 7.56 -14.51 -17.02
CA LEU A 48 6.28 -13.99 -16.55
C LEU A 48 6.42 -13.30 -15.18
N MET A 49 7.30 -13.81 -14.31
CA MET A 49 7.62 -13.21 -13.03
C MET A 49 8.32 -11.85 -13.17
N MET A 50 9.21 -11.67 -14.17
CA MET A 50 9.80 -10.35 -14.44
C MET A 50 8.75 -9.30 -14.81
N ALA A 51 7.79 -9.67 -15.66
CA ALA A 51 6.67 -8.79 -16.00
C ALA A 51 5.83 -8.49 -14.74
N SER A 52 5.52 -9.51 -13.94
CA SER A 52 4.79 -9.35 -12.68
C SER A 52 5.50 -8.43 -11.68
N MET A 53 6.84 -8.49 -11.62
CA MET A 53 7.65 -7.62 -10.77
C MET A 53 7.51 -6.15 -11.20
N HIS A 54 7.50 -5.87 -12.51
CA HIS A 54 7.29 -4.52 -13.03
C HIS A 54 5.88 -3.97 -12.73
N GLU A 55 4.86 -4.80 -12.88
CA GLU A 55 3.48 -4.42 -12.52
C GLU A 55 3.35 -4.13 -11.01
N LEU A 56 4.03 -4.90 -10.17
CA LEU A 56 4.05 -4.68 -8.71
C LEU A 56 4.79 -3.40 -8.32
N GLU A 57 5.88 -3.04 -9.00
CA GLU A 57 6.57 -1.75 -8.81
C GLU A 57 5.65 -0.58 -9.17
N THR A 58 4.95 -0.69 -10.30
CA THR A 58 3.99 0.32 -10.75
C THR A 58 2.81 0.45 -9.78
N LEU A 59 2.27 -0.67 -9.32
CA LEU A 59 1.23 -0.69 -8.28
C LEU A 59 1.71 0.01 -7.01
N ARG A 60 2.93 -0.26 -6.55
CA ARG A 60 3.48 0.38 -5.35
C ARG A 60 3.58 1.90 -5.51
N ALA A 61 4.08 2.37 -6.66
CA ALA A 61 4.15 3.80 -6.95
C ALA A 61 2.77 4.48 -6.94
N LEU A 62 1.73 3.82 -7.48
CA LEU A 62 0.35 4.32 -7.45
C LEU A 62 -0.21 4.37 -6.02
N LEU A 63 0.10 3.37 -5.18
CA LEU A 63 -0.30 3.35 -3.77
C LEU A 63 0.38 4.46 -2.97
N GLU A 64 1.68 4.67 -3.16
CA GLU A 64 2.44 5.77 -2.56
C GLU A 64 1.85 7.14 -2.97
N GLN A 65 1.49 7.31 -4.25
CA GLN A 65 0.81 8.52 -4.73
C GLN A 65 -0.59 8.72 -4.14
N ALA A 66 -1.36 7.64 -4.00
CA ALA A 66 -2.68 7.69 -3.38
C ALA A 66 -2.55 8.09 -1.90
N LEU A 67 -1.54 7.56 -1.19
CA LEU A 67 -1.28 7.90 0.20
C LEU A 67 -0.96 9.39 0.37
N ILE A 68 -0.10 9.94 -0.50
CA ILE A 68 0.19 11.39 -0.52
C ILE A 68 -1.11 12.19 -0.68
N GLN A 69 -1.97 11.83 -1.63
CA GLN A 69 -3.23 12.53 -1.88
C GLN A 69 -4.18 12.51 -0.67
N VAL A 70 -4.21 11.40 0.07
CA VAL A 70 -5.01 11.28 1.32
C VAL A 70 -4.44 12.16 2.43
N GLN A 71 -3.12 12.31 2.49
CA GLN A 71 -2.43 13.12 3.50
C GLN A 71 -2.42 14.62 3.17
N MET A 72 -2.70 15.03 1.93
CA MET A 72 -2.80 16.43 1.57
C MET A 72 -3.95 17.09 2.35
N PRO A 73 -3.69 18.16 3.13
CA PRO A 73 -4.76 18.92 3.75
C PRO A 73 -5.71 19.40 2.67
N SER A 74 -7.01 19.10 2.81
CA SER A 74 -8.02 19.80 2.01
C SER A 74 -7.81 21.29 2.25
N GLU A 75 -7.65 22.07 1.17
CA GLU A 75 -7.49 23.53 1.24
C GLU A 75 -8.43 24.14 2.28
N PRO A 76 -8.04 25.20 3.01
CA PRO A 76 -8.91 25.83 3.98
C PRO A 76 -10.20 26.23 3.25
N ARG A 77 -11.26 25.46 3.49
CA ARG A 77 -12.61 25.74 3.00
C ARG A 77 -12.91 27.15 3.47
N THR A 78 -12.83 28.11 2.56
CA THR A 78 -13.21 29.49 2.81
C THR A 78 -14.68 29.46 3.14
N LEU A 79 -14.98 29.46 4.43
CA LEU A 79 -16.31 29.66 4.97
C LEU A 79 -16.67 31.11 4.64
N HIS A 80 -17.32 31.30 3.49
CA HIS A 80 -18.00 32.54 3.12
C HIS A 80 -19.46 32.48 3.57
#